data_AF-A0A8F5BVP2-F1
#
_entry.id   AF-A0A8F5BVP2-F1
#
_cell.length_a   1.000
_cell.length_b   1.000
_cell.length_c   1.000
_cell.angle_alpha   90.00
_cell.angle_beta   90.00
_cell.angle_gamma   90.00
#
_symmetry.space_group_name_H-M   'P 1'
#
loop_
_entity.id
_entity.type
_entity.pdbx_description
1 polymer ?
#
loop_
_entity_poly.entity_id
_entity_poly.type
_entity_poly.pdbx_seq_one_letter_code
_entity_poly.pdbx_strand_id
1 'polypeptide(L)'
;MKYDVIIIGAGHNGLVSSIYLAQKGLKVLVIEARNRPGGMSDTEEYKGVKYSRASYVLGLFPKRIQEELGVIFPTVDSDVADVFVTEDGKVVNIWRNKEKRLEEFKRLGQTKYPKMEELLFKIKEKIEKEMQYVTKPPSFEDFINAVEGTELEIFTQPSRKFLNEYLDEEFQPYFSYGFMYDLPAYVVAYYFSLDWKIVRGGMGKVGEILMNRAKQLGVDFIFNTKVNEIIIKDNVATGVRTNADKIIESKIVINAASPVLLNKLTNGLLKVYHPEFRPGWKRDTLILRELPNLPDYIRNHLDTLFTLPVGEVTIPSAVDNSLGGHVMTIMGSYEEAKDFFPDLEKKVVHVDRLDAYKLEREYNAPFGDMNHMPMYTECLFDGRPVKGWGYTTPVKNLYVTGSGTYPGGQVTGVPGRNTAMKIITDLGI
;
A
#
# COMPACT_ATOMS: atom_id res chain seq x y z
N MET A 1 -13.47 29.04 -15.04
CA MET A 1 -13.21 27.76 -14.34
C MET A 1 -12.12 28.00 -13.29
N LYS A 2 -12.38 27.67 -12.01
CA LYS A 2 -11.46 27.99 -10.89
C LYS A 2 -10.28 27.00 -10.81
N TYR A 3 -10.51 25.74 -11.17
CA TYR A 3 -9.53 24.66 -11.09
C TYR A 3 -9.28 24.06 -12.47
N ASP A 4 -8.04 23.66 -12.72
CA ASP A 4 -7.68 22.87 -13.90
C ASP A 4 -7.99 21.39 -13.63
N VAL A 5 -7.72 20.91 -12.41
CA VAL A 5 -7.85 19.50 -12.02
C VAL A 5 -8.66 19.37 -10.73
N ILE A 6 -9.60 18.44 -10.71
CA ILE A 6 -10.25 17.93 -9.49
C ILE A 6 -9.80 16.49 -9.23
N ILE A 7 -9.41 16.20 -7.99
CA ILE A 7 -9.04 14.86 -7.53
C ILE A 7 -10.07 14.39 -6.50
N ILE A 8 -10.65 13.22 -6.75
CA ILE A 8 -11.63 12.58 -5.87
C ILE A 8 -10.88 11.63 -4.92
N GLY A 9 -10.76 12.02 -3.66
CA GLY A 9 -10.10 11.26 -2.59
C GLY A 9 -8.72 11.81 -2.22
N ALA A 10 -8.49 12.00 -0.92
CA ALA A 10 -7.21 12.42 -0.32
C ALA A 10 -6.40 11.23 0.23
N GLY A 11 -6.49 10.06 -0.41
CA GLY A 11 -5.55 8.96 -0.17
C GLY A 11 -4.13 9.31 -0.60
N HIS A 12 -3.12 8.56 -0.14
CA HIS A 12 -1.71 8.86 -0.41
C HIS A 12 -1.41 9.06 -1.92
N ASN A 13 -2.00 8.26 -2.82
CA ASN A 13 -1.82 8.44 -4.27
C ASN A 13 -2.46 9.72 -4.82
N GLY A 14 -3.67 10.07 -4.38
CA GLY A 14 -4.32 11.33 -4.78
C GLY A 14 -3.55 12.57 -4.30
N LEU A 15 -2.98 12.50 -3.10
CA LEU A 15 -2.09 13.54 -2.57
C LEU A 15 -0.78 13.63 -3.35
N VAL A 16 -0.17 12.49 -3.72
CA VAL A 16 1.03 12.49 -4.56
C VAL A 16 0.74 13.12 -5.93
N SER A 17 -0.37 12.72 -6.58
CA SER A 17 -0.77 13.35 -7.86
C SER A 17 -0.97 14.86 -7.72
N SER A 18 -1.61 15.31 -6.64
CA SER A 18 -1.88 16.74 -6.44
C SER A 18 -0.59 17.56 -6.33
N ILE A 19 0.42 17.03 -5.65
CA ILE A 19 1.73 17.70 -5.51
C ILE A 19 2.42 17.83 -6.86
N TYR A 20 2.54 16.75 -7.64
CA TYR A 20 3.20 16.80 -8.96
C TYR A 20 2.50 17.75 -9.94
N LEU A 21 1.16 17.75 -9.94
CA LEU A 21 0.39 18.64 -10.81
C LEU A 21 0.53 20.11 -10.39
N ALA A 22 0.53 20.38 -9.09
CA ALA A 22 0.75 21.73 -8.56
C ALA A 22 2.19 22.23 -8.80
N GLN A 23 3.21 21.35 -8.74
CA GLN A 23 4.59 21.68 -9.12
C GLN A 23 4.70 22.13 -10.59
N LYS A 24 3.78 21.68 -11.46
CA LYS A 24 3.65 22.13 -12.86
C LYS A 24 2.73 23.34 -13.05
N GLY A 25 2.30 23.98 -11.96
CA GLY A 25 1.50 25.20 -11.99
C GLY A 25 0.00 25.01 -12.24
N LEU A 26 -0.50 23.75 -12.23
CA LEU A 26 -1.93 23.49 -12.38
C LEU A 26 -2.68 23.84 -11.08
N LYS A 27 -3.87 24.43 -11.22
CA LYS A 27 -4.76 24.69 -10.08
C LYS A 27 -5.52 23.42 -9.72
N VAL A 28 -5.16 22.81 -8.59
CA VAL A 28 -5.71 21.52 -8.15
C VAL A 28 -6.66 21.70 -6.96
N LEU A 29 -7.81 21.02 -7.02
CA LEU A 29 -8.71 20.81 -5.89
C LEU A 29 -8.77 19.32 -5.53
N VAL A 30 -8.56 18.98 -4.26
CA VAL A 30 -8.79 17.63 -3.73
C VAL A 30 -10.08 17.62 -2.89
N ILE A 31 -10.97 16.69 -3.17
CA ILE A 31 -12.24 16.51 -2.46
C ILE A 31 -12.21 15.17 -1.71
N GLU A 32 -12.40 15.22 -0.39
CA GLU A 32 -12.34 14.06 0.50
C GLU A 32 -13.65 13.91 1.28
N ALA A 33 -14.17 12.69 1.30
CA ALA A 33 -15.41 12.35 1.99
C ALA A 33 -15.26 12.39 3.51
N ARG A 34 -14.08 12.04 4.01
CA ARG A 34 -13.74 12.06 5.44
C ARG A 34 -13.31 13.46 5.90
N ASN A 35 -13.12 13.62 7.20
CA ASN A 35 -12.63 14.86 7.81
C ASN A 35 -11.10 15.01 7.82
N ARG A 36 -10.36 14.02 7.31
CA ARG A 36 -8.89 13.96 7.35
C ARG A 36 -8.30 13.26 6.13
N PRO A 37 -7.03 13.53 5.76
CA PRO A 37 -6.35 12.89 4.64
C PRO A 37 -5.84 11.48 4.99
N GLY A 38 -5.30 10.78 4.00
CA GLY A 38 -4.50 9.56 4.19
C GLY A 38 -5.13 8.28 3.61
N GLY A 39 -6.45 8.24 3.45
CA GLY A 39 -7.14 7.01 3.03
C GLY A 39 -6.84 5.89 4.02
N MET A 40 -6.39 4.72 3.55
CA MET A 40 -5.99 3.58 4.40
C MET A 40 -4.62 3.75 5.10
N SER A 41 -3.90 4.83 4.84
CA SER A 41 -2.77 5.27 5.68
C SER A 41 -3.32 6.13 6.82
N ASP A 42 -4.04 5.49 7.75
CA ASP A 42 -4.88 6.16 8.76
C ASP A 42 -4.40 5.91 10.18
N THR A 43 -4.70 6.85 11.07
CA THR A 43 -4.49 6.75 12.51
C THR A 43 -5.78 7.11 13.25
N GLU A 44 -6.22 6.19 14.11
CA GLU A 44 -7.35 6.40 15.02
C GLU A 44 -6.86 6.70 16.44
N GLU A 45 -7.81 7.07 17.29
CA GLU A 45 -7.57 7.32 18.70
C GLU A 45 -8.65 6.65 19.57
N TYR A 46 -8.23 6.01 20.65
CA TYR A 46 -9.10 5.49 21.70
C TYR A 46 -8.64 6.01 23.06
N LYS A 47 -9.46 6.85 23.71
CA LYS A 47 -9.17 7.45 25.03
C LYS A 47 -7.77 8.08 25.12
N GLY A 48 -7.36 8.85 24.11
CA GLY A 48 -6.04 9.49 24.05
C GLY A 48 -4.91 8.60 23.51
N VAL A 49 -5.16 7.30 23.28
CA VAL A 49 -4.17 6.38 22.71
C VAL A 49 -4.33 6.30 21.19
N LYS A 50 -3.29 6.65 20.45
CA LYS A 50 -3.27 6.66 18.99
C LYS A 50 -2.73 5.37 18.41
N TYR A 51 -3.28 4.92 17.28
CA TYR A 51 -2.82 3.72 16.60
C TYR A 51 -3.11 3.77 15.10
N SER A 52 -2.21 3.21 14.29
CA SER A 52 -2.43 3.02 12.86
C SER A 52 -3.58 2.04 12.65
N ARG A 53 -4.52 2.26 11.72
CA ARG A 53 -5.76 1.45 11.67
C ARG A 53 -5.88 0.45 10.53
N ALA A 54 -5.48 0.83 9.31
CA ALA A 54 -5.49 -0.08 8.15
C ALA A 54 -4.06 -0.51 7.76
N SER A 55 -3.27 0.34 7.11
CA SER A 55 -1.82 0.12 7.04
C SER A 55 -1.20 0.38 8.43
N TYR A 56 -0.15 -0.35 8.79
CA TYR A 56 0.52 -0.23 10.10
C TYR A 56 2.05 -0.14 10.03
N VAL A 57 2.61 -0.35 8.85
CA VAL A 57 4.03 -0.13 8.50
C VAL A 57 4.12 0.56 7.15
N LEU A 58 5.21 1.29 6.92
CA LEU A 58 5.56 1.88 5.63
C LEU A 58 6.81 1.17 5.11
N GLY A 59 6.71 0.48 3.96
CA GLY A 59 7.86 -0.26 3.41
C GLY A 59 8.02 -0.25 1.90
N LEU A 60 7.05 0.26 1.14
CA LEU A 60 7.09 0.27 -0.33
C LEU A 60 6.98 1.67 -0.94
N PHE A 61 7.04 2.74 -0.12
CA PHE A 61 7.03 4.12 -0.62
C PHE A 61 8.44 4.52 -1.06
N PRO A 62 8.73 4.66 -2.37
CA PRO A 62 10.10 4.82 -2.84
C PRO A 62 10.74 6.11 -2.35
N LYS A 63 12.02 6.03 -1.96
CA LYS A 63 12.82 7.20 -1.57
C LYS A 63 12.86 8.25 -2.68
N ARG A 64 12.97 7.81 -3.95
CA ARG A 64 12.91 8.69 -5.13
C ARG A 64 11.67 9.60 -5.11
N ILE A 65 10.49 9.06 -4.80
CA ILE A 65 9.26 9.86 -4.75
C ILE A 65 9.32 10.83 -3.57
N GLN A 66 9.82 10.42 -2.40
CA GLN A 66 9.99 11.32 -1.26
C GLN A 66 10.88 12.53 -1.62
N GLU A 67 12.00 12.28 -2.31
CA GLU A 67 12.93 13.30 -2.80
C GLU A 67 12.29 14.21 -3.85
N GLU A 68 11.63 13.66 -4.88
CA GLU A 68 10.93 14.43 -5.93
C GLU A 68 9.82 15.33 -5.35
N LEU A 69 9.15 14.89 -4.27
CA LEU A 69 8.11 15.66 -3.59
C LEU A 69 8.65 16.64 -2.54
N GLY A 70 9.88 16.42 -2.05
CA GLY A 70 10.47 17.16 -0.94
C GLY A 70 9.80 16.86 0.40
N VAL A 71 9.52 15.58 0.69
CA VAL A 71 8.92 15.12 1.94
C VAL A 71 9.79 14.08 2.62
N ILE A 72 9.70 14.00 3.95
CA ILE A 72 10.37 12.98 4.76
C ILE A 72 9.34 12.44 5.74
N PHE A 73 9.19 11.11 5.81
CA PHE A 73 8.31 10.48 6.78
C PHE A 73 9.08 10.14 8.06
N PRO A 74 8.48 10.29 9.25
CA PRO A 74 9.15 10.07 10.52
C PRO A 74 9.20 8.56 10.84
N THR A 75 9.93 7.79 10.03
CA THR A 75 10.08 6.34 10.23
C THR A 75 11.04 6.03 11.37
N VAL A 76 10.82 4.91 12.04
CA VAL A 76 11.76 4.31 12.99
C VAL A 76 12.76 3.49 12.19
N ASP A 77 14.05 3.77 12.38
CA ASP A 77 15.13 2.94 11.84
C ASP A 77 15.44 1.80 12.81
N SER A 78 15.74 0.63 12.25
CA SER A 78 16.13 -0.58 12.97
C SER A 78 17.19 -1.33 12.17
N ASP A 79 18.04 -2.10 12.84
CA ASP A 79 19.01 -2.99 12.17
C ASP A 79 18.33 -4.24 11.58
N VAL A 80 17.16 -4.60 12.10
CA VAL A 80 16.38 -5.79 11.71
C VAL A 80 15.12 -5.35 10.98
N ALA A 81 14.91 -5.85 9.76
CA ALA A 81 13.73 -5.55 8.94
C ALA A 81 12.48 -6.28 9.40
N ASP A 82 12.66 -7.51 9.89
CA ASP A 82 11.61 -8.36 10.46
C ASP A 82 12.26 -9.43 11.34
N VAL A 83 11.58 -9.88 12.38
CA VAL A 83 11.89 -11.15 13.06
C VAL A 83 10.81 -12.17 12.70
N PHE A 84 11.18 -13.10 11.83
CA PHE A 84 10.31 -14.17 11.37
C PHE A 84 10.43 -15.39 12.28
N VAL A 85 9.29 -15.98 12.64
CA VAL A 85 9.21 -17.23 13.39
C VAL A 85 8.45 -18.26 12.57
N THR A 86 9.11 -19.36 12.24
CA THR A 86 8.51 -20.50 11.52
C THR A 86 7.46 -21.21 12.39
N GLU A 87 6.63 -22.06 11.79
CA GLU A 87 5.64 -22.86 12.53
C GLU A 87 6.29 -23.80 13.56
N ASP A 88 7.52 -24.27 13.32
CA ASP A 88 8.28 -25.12 14.25
C ASP A 88 9.06 -24.32 15.33
N GLY A 89 8.97 -22.98 15.30
CA GLY A 89 9.53 -22.10 16.32
C GLY A 89 10.97 -21.64 16.08
N LYS A 90 11.55 -21.87 14.89
CA LYS A 90 12.84 -21.28 14.52
C LYS A 90 12.70 -19.77 14.35
N VAL A 91 13.58 -19.05 15.01
CA VAL A 91 13.68 -17.58 14.93
C VAL A 91 14.68 -17.19 13.85
N VAL A 92 14.26 -16.30 12.96
CA VAL A 92 15.05 -15.78 11.84
C VAL A 92 15.07 -14.26 11.91
N ASN A 93 16.25 -13.69 12.16
CA ASN A 93 16.42 -12.24 12.10
C ASN A 93 16.68 -11.79 10.67
N ILE A 94 15.73 -11.10 10.05
CA ILE A 94 15.89 -10.55 8.71
C ILE A 94 16.66 -9.23 8.81
N TRP A 95 17.98 -9.31 8.88
CA TRP A 95 18.83 -8.14 9.00
C TRP A 95 18.72 -7.22 7.78
N ARG A 96 18.77 -5.89 7.97
CA ARG A 96 18.95 -4.94 6.86
C ARG A 96 20.37 -5.03 6.28
N ASN A 97 21.35 -5.21 7.15
CA ASN A 97 22.72 -5.47 6.75
C ASN A 97 22.80 -6.81 5.98
N LYS A 98 23.33 -6.75 4.75
CA LYS A 98 23.41 -7.89 3.84
C LYS A 98 24.23 -9.04 4.42
N GLU A 99 25.42 -8.77 4.94
CA GLU A 99 26.33 -9.81 5.45
C GLU A 99 25.69 -10.58 6.61
N LYS A 100 25.14 -9.86 7.60
CA LYS A 100 24.41 -10.47 8.72
C LYS A 100 23.21 -11.31 8.25
N ARG A 101 22.46 -10.83 7.25
CA ARG A 101 21.29 -11.56 6.71
C ARG A 101 21.72 -12.85 6.02
N LEU A 102 22.76 -12.81 5.18
CA LEU A 102 23.27 -14.01 4.51
C LEU A 102 23.85 -15.03 5.51
N GLU A 103 24.55 -14.56 6.55
CA GLU A 103 25.04 -15.41 7.63
C GLU A 103 23.91 -16.07 8.42
N GLU A 104 22.83 -15.34 8.72
CA GLU A 104 21.65 -15.88 9.42
C GLU A 104 21.01 -17.03 8.63
N PHE A 105 20.73 -16.82 7.34
CA PHE A 105 20.16 -17.87 6.49
C PHE A 105 21.12 -19.06 6.32
N LYS A 106 22.44 -18.81 6.20
CA LYS A 106 23.45 -19.87 6.14
C LYS A 106 23.48 -20.70 7.44
N ARG A 107 23.39 -20.07 8.61
CA ARG A 107 23.33 -20.73 9.92
C ARG A 107 22.10 -21.64 10.04
N LEU A 108 21.00 -21.27 9.39
CA LEU A 108 19.75 -22.02 9.33
C LEU A 108 19.70 -23.06 8.18
N GLY A 109 20.84 -23.36 7.55
CA GLY A 109 20.94 -24.37 6.49
C GLY A 109 20.46 -23.91 5.11
N GLN A 110 20.02 -22.67 4.96
CA GLN A 110 19.47 -22.12 3.71
C GLN A 110 20.59 -21.68 2.74
N THR A 111 21.40 -22.65 2.30
CA THR A 111 22.62 -22.42 1.50
C THR A 111 22.37 -21.78 0.13
N LYS A 112 21.15 -21.89 -0.41
CA LYS A 112 20.74 -21.30 -1.69
C LYS A 112 20.13 -19.90 -1.57
N TYR A 113 19.78 -19.45 -0.36
CA TYR A 113 19.21 -18.13 -0.12
C TYR A 113 20.05 -16.97 -0.69
N PRO A 114 21.40 -16.96 -0.59
CA PRO A 114 22.20 -15.88 -1.16
C PRO A 114 21.94 -15.66 -2.66
N LYS A 115 21.69 -16.73 -3.41
CA LYS A 115 21.36 -16.64 -4.84
C LYS A 115 19.95 -16.08 -5.06
N MET A 116 18.98 -16.54 -4.29
CA MET A 116 17.60 -16.03 -4.33
C MET A 116 17.55 -14.52 -4.05
N GLU A 117 18.26 -14.08 -3.01
CA GLU A 117 18.36 -12.68 -2.64
C GLU A 117 18.96 -11.85 -3.79
N GLU A 118 20.05 -12.32 -4.39
CA GLU A 118 20.67 -11.66 -5.54
C GLU A 118 19.66 -11.47 -6.68
N LEU A 119 18.91 -12.52 -7.02
CA LEU A 119 17.87 -12.48 -8.05
C LEU A 119 16.74 -11.50 -7.69
N LEU A 120 16.27 -11.50 -6.43
CA LEU A 120 15.25 -10.56 -5.95
C LEU A 120 15.70 -9.10 -6.09
N PHE A 121 16.92 -8.76 -5.70
CA PHE A 121 17.41 -7.39 -5.85
C PHE A 121 17.64 -7.01 -7.31
N LYS A 122 18.18 -7.91 -8.13
CA LYS A 122 18.36 -7.68 -9.58
C LYS A 122 17.04 -7.40 -10.30
N ILE A 123 16.00 -8.20 -10.03
CA ILE A 123 14.69 -7.96 -10.67
C ILE A 123 14.05 -6.67 -10.17
N LYS A 124 14.17 -6.34 -8.87
CA LYS A 124 13.62 -5.09 -8.33
C LYS A 124 14.31 -3.88 -8.95
N GLU A 125 15.63 -3.91 -9.09
CA GLU A 125 16.40 -2.85 -9.76
C GLU A 125 15.95 -2.67 -11.23
N LYS A 126 15.76 -3.78 -11.95
CA LYS A 126 15.27 -3.76 -13.33
C LYS A 126 13.86 -3.18 -13.44
N ILE A 127 12.93 -3.64 -12.59
CA ILE A 127 11.55 -3.12 -12.52
C ILE A 127 11.58 -1.62 -12.23
N GLU A 128 12.38 -1.18 -11.25
CA GLU A 128 12.45 0.23 -10.88
C GLU A 128 12.93 1.10 -12.05
N LYS A 129 13.98 0.66 -12.77
CA LYS A 129 14.58 1.40 -13.88
C LYS A 129 13.69 1.45 -15.11
N GLU A 130 13.03 0.35 -15.45
CA GLU A 130 12.42 0.18 -16.77
C GLU A 130 10.89 0.23 -16.75
N MET A 131 10.25 -0.11 -15.62
CA MET A 131 8.82 -0.46 -15.61
C MET A 131 8.00 0.29 -14.56
N GLN A 132 8.60 0.67 -13.43
CA GLN A 132 7.86 1.25 -12.30
C GLN A 132 7.35 2.67 -12.58
N TYR A 133 8.16 3.50 -13.23
CA TYR A 133 7.94 4.93 -13.39
C TYR A 133 7.50 5.31 -14.81
N VAL A 134 6.35 4.80 -15.23
CA VAL A 134 5.86 4.87 -16.62
C VAL A 134 4.52 5.60 -16.75
N THR A 135 4.24 6.20 -17.90
CA THR A 135 2.93 6.80 -18.24
C THR A 135 2.00 5.83 -18.99
N LYS A 136 2.53 4.69 -19.41
CA LYS A 136 1.80 3.54 -19.97
C LYS A 136 2.28 2.28 -19.25
N PRO A 137 1.43 1.59 -18.48
CA PRO A 137 1.83 0.34 -17.83
C PRO A 137 2.33 -0.70 -18.83
N PRO A 138 3.40 -1.45 -18.50
CA PRO A 138 3.81 -2.60 -19.30
C PRO A 138 2.79 -3.73 -19.20
N SER A 139 2.68 -4.54 -20.24
CA SER A 139 2.00 -5.84 -20.17
C SER A 139 2.88 -6.89 -19.52
N PHE A 140 2.29 -8.04 -19.13
CA PHE A 140 3.11 -9.17 -18.66
C PHE A 140 4.01 -9.73 -19.77
N GLU A 141 3.59 -9.63 -21.02
CA GLU A 141 4.42 -10.00 -22.18
C GLU A 141 5.65 -9.09 -22.31
N ASP A 142 5.49 -7.78 -22.10
CA ASP A 142 6.62 -6.85 -22.06
C ASP A 142 7.60 -7.22 -20.92
N PHE A 143 7.07 -7.68 -19.79
CA PHE A 143 7.90 -8.19 -18.69
C PHE A 143 8.66 -9.46 -19.07
N ILE A 144 7.99 -10.45 -19.68
CA ILE A 144 8.62 -11.68 -20.17
C ILE A 144 9.75 -11.34 -21.15
N ASN A 145 9.48 -10.53 -22.16
CA ASN A 145 10.47 -10.11 -23.15
C ASN A 145 11.66 -9.38 -22.52
N ALA A 146 11.43 -8.60 -21.46
CA ALA A 146 12.50 -7.88 -20.79
C ALA A 146 13.45 -8.80 -20.00
N VAL A 147 13.00 -9.99 -19.59
CA VAL A 147 13.80 -10.95 -18.81
C VAL A 147 14.22 -12.19 -19.59
N GLU A 148 13.72 -12.37 -20.81
CA GLU A 148 14.06 -13.48 -21.70
C GLU A 148 15.58 -13.59 -21.94
N GLY A 149 16.09 -14.82 -21.94
CA GLY A 149 17.50 -15.15 -22.06
C GLY A 149 18.34 -14.83 -20.83
N THR A 150 17.74 -14.38 -19.72
CA THR A 150 18.46 -14.02 -18.48
C THR A 150 18.09 -14.93 -17.32
N GLU A 151 18.90 -14.90 -16.25
CA GLU A 151 18.59 -15.58 -14.99
C GLU A 151 17.30 -15.08 -14.31
N LEU A 152 16.74 -13.96 -14.76
CA LEU A 152 15.51 -13.37 -14.22
C LEU A 152 14.23 -13.97 -14.82
N GLU A 153 14.34 -14.86 -15.83
CA GLU A 153 13.20 -15.60 -16.38
C GLU A 153 12.40 -16.35 -15.31
N ILE A 154 13.04 -16.75 -14.20
CA ILE A 154 12.38 -17.41 -13.07
C ILE A 154 11.23 -16.59 -12.49
N PHE A 155 11.24 -15.25 -12.63
CA PHE A 155 10.16 -14.37 -12.17
C PHE A 155 8.88 -14.42 -13.02
N THR A 156 8.95 -15.05 -14.21
CA THR A 156 7.78 -15.35 -15.05
C THR A 156 7.06 -16.63 -14.60
N GLN A 157 7.75 -17.48 -13.84
CA GLN A 157 7.25 -18.77 -13.38
C GLN A 157 6.42 -18.63 -12.11
N PRO A 158 5.58 -19.62 -11.74
CA PRO A 158 4.84 -19.58 -10.48
C PRO A 158 5.75 -19.41 -9.26
N SER A 159 5.30 -18.64 -8.26
CA SER A 159 6.04 -18.32 -7.03
C SER A 159 6.53 -19.58 -6.32
N ARG A 160 5.71 -20.63 -6.26
CA ARG A 160 6.11 -21.93 -5.70
C ARG A 160 7.35 -22.54 -6.34
N LYS A 161 7.52 -22.38 -7.66
CA LYS A 161 8.70 -22.92 -8.38
C LYS A 161 9.95 -22.15 -7.98
N PHE A 162 9.84 -20.82 -7.92
CA PHE A 162 10.93 -19.97 -7.45
C PHE A 162 11.29 -20.28 -5.99
N LEU A 163 10.33 -20.32 -5.08
CA LEU A 163 10.58 -20.55 -3.65
C LEU A 163 11.18 -21.93 -3.37
N ASN A 164 10.61 -23.00 -3.94
CA ASN A 164 11.09 -24.38 -3.77
C ASN A 164 12.51 -24.60 -4.31
N GLU A 165 12.96 -23.77 -5.26
CA GLU A 165 14.31 -23.87 -5.81
C GLU A 165 15.37 -23.42 -4.78
N TYR A 166 15.04 -22.45 -3.92
CA TYR A 166 16.01 -21.72 -3.10
C TYR A 166 15.79 -21.80 -1.58
N LEU A 167 14.60 -22.18 -1.11
CA LEU A 167 14.24 -22.19 0.31
C LEU A 167 13.50 -23.46 0.70
N ASP A 168 13.82 -23.97 1.88
CA ASP A 168 13.01 -25.00 2.51
C ASP A 168 11.61 -24.44 2.85
N GLU A 169 10.61 -25.31 2.79
CA GLU A 169 9.18 -24.95 2.87
C GLU A 169 8.84 -24.11 4.10
N GLU A 170 9.46 -24.41 5.25
CA GLU A 170 9.24 -23.69 6.51
C GLU A 170 9.62 -22.20 6.46
N PHE A 171 10.51 -21.78 5.56
CA PHE A 171 10.94 -20.37 5.42
C PHE A 171 10.14 -19.59 4.38
N GLN A 172 9.38 -20.28 3.53
CA GLN A 172 8.62 -19.66 2.43
C GLN A 172 7.51 -18.70 2.89
N PRO A 173 6.82 -18.90 4.05
CA PRO A 173 5.78 -18.00 4.52
C PRO A 173 6.24 -16.55 4.71
N TYR A 174 7.54 -16.31 4.96
CA TYR A 174 8.08 -14.94 5.03
C TYR A 174 8.03 -14.21 3.68
N PHE A 175 8.20 -14.93 2.57
CA PHE A 175 8.31 -14.34 1.22
C PHE A 175 6.99 -14.36 0.44
N SER A 176 6.01 -15.16 0.89
CA SER A 176 4.81 -15.41 0.12
C SER A 176 3.58 -15.53 1.01
N TYR A 177 2.61 -14.66 0.78
CA TYR A 177 1.25 -14.90 1.24
C TYR A 177 0.63 -16.07 0.46
N GLY A 178 -0.30 -16.82 1.06
CA GLY A 178 -0.88 -18.01 0.43
C GLY A 178 -1.48 -17.76 -0.96
N PHE A 179 -2.05 -16.58 -1.20
CA PHE A 179 -2.63 -16.22 -2.51
C PHE A 179 -1.59 -16.04 -3.63
N MET A 180 -0.31 -15.88 -3.29
CA MET A 180 0.78 -15.63 -4.24
C MET A 180 1.37 -16.91 -4.82
N TYR A 181 1.12 -18.06 -4.19
CA TYR A 181 1.85 -19.32 -4.44
C TYR A 181 1.81 -19.75 -5.91
N ASP A 182 0.67 -19.53 -6.57
CA ASP A 182 0.45 -19.89 -7.98
C ASP A 182 0.57 -18.71 -8.95
N LEU A 183 0.80 -17.50 -8.44
CA LEU A 183 1.05 -16.31 -9.26
C LEU A 183 2.50 -16.26 -9.75
N PRO A 184 2.82 -15.50 -10.81
CA PRO A 184 4.20 -15.28 -11.22
C PRO A 184 5.06 -14.78 -10.05
N ALA A 185 6.28 -15.31 -9.93
CA ALA A 185 7.23 -14.95 -8.87
C ALA A 185 7.59 -13.46 -8.86
N TYR A 186 7.29 -12.72 -9.94
CA TYR A 186 7.21 -11.25 -9.93
C TYR A 186 6.48 -10.70 -8.69
N VAL A 187 5.38 -11.33 -8.25
CA VAL A 187 4.62 -10.86 -7.09
C VAL A 187 5.41 -11.00 -5.78
N VAL A 188 6.27 -12.02 -5.66
CA VAL A 188 7.22 -12.14 -4.54
C VAL A 188 8.18 -10.94 -4.53
N ALA A 189 8.74 -10.59 -5.69
CA ALA A 189 9.63 -9.43 -5.81
C ALA A 189 8.91 -8.09 -5.53
N TYR A 190 7.63 -7.98 -5.89
CA TYR A 190 6.81 -6.81 -5.60
C TYR A 190 6.64 -6.58 -4.10
N TYR A 191 6.25 -7.61 -3.35
CA TYR A 191 5.98 -7.53 -1.92
C TYR A 191 7.24 -7.54 -1.04
N PHE A 192 8.32 -8.18 -1.50
CA PHE A 192 9.55 -8.26 -0.72
C PHE A 192 10.13 -6.86 -0.45
N SER A 193 10.32 -6.50 0.83
CA SER A 193 10.96 -5.27 1.24
C SER A 193 11.75 -5.47 2.52
N LEU A 194 12.91 -4.83 2.62
CA LEU A 194 13.68 -4.72 3.85
C LEU A 194 13.40 -3.40 4.59
N ASP A 195 12.54 -2.55 4.03
CA ASP A 195 12.27 -1.21 4.53
C ASP A 195 10.94 -1.10 5.26
N TRP A 196 10.33 -2.23 5.68
CA TRP A 196 9.16 -2.19 6.56
C TRP A 196 9.49 -1.46 7.86
N LYS A 197 8.94 -0.26 8.03
CA LYS A 197 9.23 0.62 9.15
C LYS A 197 7.97 1.11 9.84
N ILE A 198 8.05 1.24 11.16
CA ILE A 198 7.05 1.92 11.98
C ILE A 198 7.12 3.43 11.69
N VAL A 199 5.97 4.09 11.61
CA VAL A 199 5.88 5.55 11.46
C VAL A 199 5.53 6.19 12.80
N ARG A 200 6.39 7.07 13.31
CA ARG A 200 6.13 7.83 14.55
C ARG A 200 4.90 8.71 14.39
N GLY A 201 4.01 8.69 15.37
CA GLY A 201 2.69 9.30 15.35
C GLY A 201 1.63 8.47 14.63
N GLY A 202 1.97 7.30 14.11
CA GLY A 202 1.09 6.42 13.34
C GLY A 202 1.03 6.73 11.84
N MET A 203 0.45 5.80 11.06
CA MET A 203 0.41 5.86 9.60
C MET A 203 -0.34 7.08 9.02
N GLY A 204 -1.23 7.71 9.79
CA GLY A 204 -1.90 8.97 9.44
C GLY A 204 -0.92 10.10 9.12
N LYS A 205 0.28 10.08 9.70
CA LYS A 205 1.34 11.06 9.41
C LYS A 205 1.74 11.11 7.94
N VAL A 206 1.68 9.98 7.22
CA VAL A 206 1.98 9.94 5.79
C VAL A 206 1.01 10.85 5.02
N GLY A 207 -0.29 10.73 5.28
CA GLY A 207 -1.31 11.57 4.66
C GLY A 207 -1.21 13.05 5.06
N GLU A 208 -0.95 13.33 6.35
CA GLU A 208 -0.78 14.70 6.85
C GLU A 208 0.41 15.42 6.19
N ILE A 209 1.57 14.76 6.10
CA ILE A 209 2.79 15.33 5.51
C ILE A 209 2.59 15.64 4.02
N LEU A 210 2.01 14.70 3.28
CA LEU A 210 1.69 14.90 1.86
C LEU A 210 0.67 16.02 1.66
N MET A 211 -0.39 16.06 2.47
CA MET A 211 -1.38 17.16 2.41
C MET A 211 -0.75 18.51 2.71
N ASN A 212 0.10 18.62 3.74
CA ASN A 212 0.77 19.87 4.08
C ASN A 212 1.69 20.33 2.96
N ARG A 213 2.42 19.40 2.33
CA ARG A 213 3.23 19.70 1.14
C ARG A 213 2.37 20.20 -0.03
N ALA A 214 1.24 19.56 -0.30
CA ALA A 214 0.30 19.98 -1.34
C ALA A 214 -0.24 21.40 -1.07
N LYS A 215 -0.63 21.70 0.18
CA LYS A 215 -1.11 23.04 0.58
C LYS A 215 -0.06 24.13 0.37
N GLN A 216 1.22 23.84 0.67
CA GLN A 216 2.32 24.79 0.41
C GLN A 216 2.48 25.13 -1.07
N LEU A 217 2.05 24.24 -1.97
CA LEU A 217 2.06 24.44 -3.43
C LEU A 217 0.73 25.01 -3.96
N GLY A 218 -0.20 25.41 -3.07
CA GLY A 218 -1.46 26.04 -3.44
C GLY A 218 -2.59 25.07 -3.81
N VAL A 219 -2.49 23.78 -3.44
CA VAL A 219 -3.60 22.83 -3.61
C VAL A 219 -4.73 23.15 -2.61
N ASP A 220 -5.94 23.30 -3.14
CA ASP A 220 -7.14 23.48 -2.32
C ASP A 220 -7.71 22.13 -1.88
N PHE A 221 -8.34 22.11 -0.70
CA PHE A 221 -8.97 20.92 -0.13
C PHE A 221 -10.39 21.20 0.33
N ILE A 222 -11.29 20.24 0.08
CA ILE A 222 -12.63 20.19 0.70
C ILE A 222 -12.77 18.84 1.38
N PHE A 223 -12.92 18.84 2.70
CA PHE A 223 -13.18 17.66 3.52
C PHE A 223 -14.68 17.52 3.82
N ASN A 224 -15.07 16.39 4.42
CA ASN A 224 -16.46 16.06 4.76
C ASN A 224 -17.42 16.16 3.55
N THR A 225 -16.90 15.95 2.35
CA THR A 225 -17.64 16.16 1.11
C THR A 225 -17.46 14.96 0.21
N LYS A 226 -18.54 14.21 0.00
CA LYS A 226 -18.53 13.06 -0.89
C LYS A 226 -18.84 13.51 -2.31
N VAL A 227 -18.07 13.04 -3.29
CA VAL A 227 -18.44 13.15 -4.70
C VAL A 227 -19.42 12.03 -5.04
N ASN A 228 -20.59 12.40 -5.53
CA ASN A 228 -21.64 11.45 -5.92
C ASN A 228 -21.60 11.11 -7.41
N GLU A 229 -21.14 12.05 -8.24
CA GLU A 229 -21.17 11.93 -9.69
C GLU A 229 -19.99 12.71 -10.32
N ILE A 230 -19.41 12.15 -11.39
CA ILE A 230 -18.52 12.81 -12.33
C ILE A 230 -19.38 13.30 -13.49
N ILE A 231 -19.35 14.61 -13.76
CA ILE A 231 -20.18 15.24 -14.79
C ILE A 231 -19.52 15.05 -16.15
N ILE A 232 -20.20 14.32 -17.03
CA ILE A 232 -19.69 13.97 -18.36
C ILE A 232 -20.60 14.60 -19.43
N LYS A 233 -20.00 15.34 -20.36
CA LYS A 233 -20.68 15.96 -21.51
C LYS A 233 -19.92 15.57 -22.77
N ASP A 234 -20.62 15.03 -23.77
CA ASP A 234 -20.02 14.59 -25.04
C ASP A 234 -18.78 13.70 -24.87
N ASN A 235 -18.86 12.76 -23.92
CA ASN A 235 -17.76 11.85 -23.54
C ASN A 235 -16.50 12.56 -22.99
N VAL A 236 -16.65 13.76 -22.44
CA VAL A 236 -15.60 14.52 -21.75
C VAL A 236 -16.00 14.75 -20.30
N ALA A 237 -15.13 14.44 -19.34
CA ALA A 237 -15.33 14.84 -17.95
C ALA A 237 -15.14 16.35 -17.78
N THR A 238 -16.10 17.01 -17.13
CA THR A 238 -16.17 18.48 -17.02
C THR A 238 -16.26 18.99 -15.57
N GLY A 239 -16.23 18.08 -14.61
CA GLY A 239 -16.32 18.41 -13.19
C GLY A 239 -16.98 17.29 -12.39
N VAL A 240 -17.45 17.64 -11.20
CA VAL A 240 -18.08 16.70 -10.26
C VAL A 240 -19.30 17.32 -9.57
N ARG A 241 -20.23 16.48 -9.15
CA ARG A 241 -21.33 16.82 -8.25
C ARG A 241 -21.09 16.20 -6.87
N THR A 242 -21.19 17.02 -5.85
CA THR A 242 -21.02 16.62 -4.45
C THR A 242 -22.32 16.12 -3.82
N ASN A 243 -22.24 15.57 -2.61
CA ASN A 243 -23.38 15.16 -1.80
C ASN A 243 -24.27 16.31 -1.30
N ALA A 244 -23.83 17.55 -1.44
CA ALA A 244 -24.65 18.74 -1.22
C ALA A 244 -25.23 19.29 -2.54
N ASP A 245 -25.26 18.47 -3.60
CA ASP A 245 -25.68 18.81 -4.97
C ASP A 245 -24.93 19.97 -5.64
N LYS A 246 -23.87 20.48 -4.99
CA LYS A 246 -22.98 21.49 -5.55
C LYS A 246 -22.17 20.90 -6.69
N ILE A 247 -22.18 21.60 -7.82
CA ILE A 247 -21.36 21.32 -8.99
C ILE A 247 -20.05 22.11 -8.91
N ILE A 248 -18.94 21.44 -9.16
CA ILE A 248 -17.61 22.06 -9.26
C ILE A 248 -16.99 21.65 -10.59
N GLU A 249 -16.71 22.64 -11.44
CA GLU A 249 -16.18 22.44 -12.79
C GLU A 249 -14.65 22.38 -12.82
N SER A 250 -14.11 21.52 -13.67
CA SER A 250 -12.68 21.43 -13.99
C SER A 250 -12.47 20.90 -15.41
N LYS A 251 -11.27 21.11 -15.96
CA LYS A 251 -10.90 20.55 -17.26
C LYS A 251 -10.64 19.06 -17.17
N ILE A 252 -10.07 18.63 -16.03
CA ILE A 252 -9.64 17.26 -15.76
C ILE A 252 -10.23 16.79 -14.43
N VAL A 253 -10.63 15.52 -14.39
CA VAL A 253 -11.04 14.82 -13.15
C VAL A 253 -10.16 13.60 -12.97
N ILE A 254 -9.64 13.40 -11.76
CA ILE A 254 -8.90 12.20 -11.36
C ILE A 254 -9.71 11.45 -10.30
N ASN A 255 -10.05 10.20 -10.56
CA ASN A 255 -10.54 9.30 -9.51
C ASN A 255 -9.35 8.67 -8.78
N ALA A 256 -9.11 9.06 -7.53
CA ALA A 256 -8.11 8.46 -6.65
C ALA A 256 -8.70 7.46 -5.64
N ALA A 257 -10.02 7.30 -5.63
CA ALA A 257 -10.71 6.22 -4.93
C ALA A 257 -10.58 4.89 -5.69
N SER A 258 -11.20 3.81 -5.21
CA SER A 258 -11.21 2.55 -5.96
C SER A 258 -11.79 2.76 -7.37
N PRO A 259 -11.14 2.21 -8.42
CA PRO A 259 -11.64 2.30 -9.80
C PRO A 259 -13.00 1.62 -9.97
N VAL A 260 -13.34 0.64 -9.12
CA VAL A 260 -14.65 -0.02 -9.08
C VAL A 260 -15.79 0.97 -8.86
N LEU A 261 -15.54 2.06 -8.13
CA LEU A 261 -16.53 3.11 -7.89
C LEU A 261 -16.87 3.92 -9.14
N LEU A 262 -16.09 3.84 -10.22
CA LEU A 262 -16.39 4.54 -11.47
C LEU A 262 -17.75 4.14 -12.05
N ASN A 263 -18.20 2.89 -11.85
CA ASN A 263 -19.55 2.48 -12.25
C ASN A 263 -20.63 3.34 -11.60
N LYS A 264 -20.50 3.62 -10.30
CA LYS A 264 -21.43 4.50 -9.60
C LYS A 264 -21.21 5.97 -9.98
N LEU A 265 -19.96 6.44 -9.97
CA LEU A 265 -19.62 7.84 -10.20
C LEU A 265 -19.94 8.31 -11.62
N THR A 266 -20.03 7.40 -12.59
CA THR A 266 -20.34 7.73 -13.99
C THR A 266 -21.73 7.25 -14.42
N ASN A 267 -22.61 6.97 -13.45
CA ASN A 267 -23.98 6.49 -13.68
C ASN A 267 -24.05 5.28 -14.63
N GLY A 268 -23.10 4.34 -14.50
CA GLY A 268 -23.04 3.10 -15.28
C GLY A 268 -22.27 3.17 -16.59
N LEU A 269 -21.77 4.35 -16.98
CA LEU A 269 -21.02 4.51 -18.25
C LEU A 269 -19.71 3.72 -18.26
N LEU A 270 -18.93 3.81 -17.19
CA LEU A 270 -17.67 3.11 -17.04
C LEU A 270 -17.81 1.96 -16.06
N LYS A 271 -17.47 0.74 -16.47
CA LYS A 271 -17.51 -0.45 -15.61
C LYS A 271 -16.10 -0.98 -15.40
N VAL A 272 -15.71 -1.08 -14.13
CA VAL A 272 -14.49 -1.77 -13.72
C VAL A 272 -14.94 -2.99 -12.92
N TYR A 273 -14.65 -4.17 -13.46
CA TYR A 273 -15.01 -5.42 -12.83
C TYR A 273 -14.00 -5.75 -11.74
N HIS A 274 -14.50 -5.94 -10.52
CA HIS A 274 -13.78 -6.63 -9.46
C HIS A 274 -14.35 -8.05 -9.39
N PRO A 275 -13.53 -9.10 -9.36
CA PRO A 275 -14.03 -10.45 -9.18
C PRO A 275 -14.81 -10.57 -7.88
N GLU A 276 -15.91 -11.32 -7.91
CA GLU A 276 -16.86 -11.44 -6.81
C GLU A 276 -16.31 -12.33 -5.67
N PHE A 277 -15.15 -11.98 -5.13
CA PHE A 277 -14.64 -12.54 -3.89
C PHE A 277 -14.40 -11.41 -2.89
N ARG A 278 -14.72 -11.69 -1.62
CA ARG A 278 -14.39 -10.82 -0.49
C ARG A 278 -13.18 -11.42 0.21
N PRO A 279 -12.06 -10.70 0.34
CA PRO A 279 -10.91 -11.20 1.07
C PRO A 279 -11.26 -11.53 2.53
N GLY A 280 -10.80 -12.69 3.01
CA GLY A 280 -11.03 -13.15 4.39
C GLY A 280 -10.05 -12.62 5.42
N TRP A 281 -9.33 -11.54 5.14
CA TRP A 281 -8.37 -10.97 6.08
C TRP A 281 -9.08 -10.26 7.25
N LYS A 282 -8.42 -10.29 8.40
CA LYS A 282 -8.79 -9.59 9.61
C LYS A 282 -7.52 -9.00 10.21
N ARG A 283 -7.65 -7.84 10.83
CA ARG A 283 -6.56 -7.16 11.51
C ARG A 283 -7.08 -6.59 12.82
N ASP A 284 -6.40 -6.92 13.90
CA ASP A 284 -6.73 -6.38 15.22
C ASP A 284 -5.67 -5.42 15.71
N THR A 285 -6.11 -4.30 16.28
CA THR A 285 -5.26 -3.40 17.04
C THR A 285 -5.70 -3.39 18.48
N LEU A 286 -4.77 -3.70 19.37
CA LEU A 286 -4.98 -3.86 20.81
C LEU A 286 -4.47 -2.63 21.53
N ILE A 287 -5.34 -2.04 22.37
CA ILE A 287 -4.95 -1.05 23.36
C ILE A 287 -4.84 -1.76 24.70
N LEU A 288 -3.70 -1.60 25.36
CA LEU A 288 -3.32 -2.39 26.53
C LEU A 288 -3.10 -1.49 27.76
N ARG A 289 -3.29 -2.05 28.96
CA ARG A 289 -2.89 -1.37 30.22
C ARG A 289 -1.37 -1.33 30.38
N GLU A 290 -0.71 -2.40 29.93
CA GLU A 290 0.73 -2.60 29.87
C GLU A 290 1.03 -3.62 28.75
N LEU A 291 2.26 -3.67 28.24
CA LEU A 291 2.65 -4.67 27.24
C LEU A 291 2.60 -6.09 27.82
N PRO A 292 2.23 -7.13 27.04
CA PRO A 292 2.29 -8.52 27.47
C PRO A 292 3.74 -8.95 27.74
N ASN A 293 3.90 -10.12 28.35
CA ASN A 293 5.20 -10.75 28.44
C ASN A 293 5.65 -11.16 27.04
N LEU A 294 6.76 -10.57 26.59
CA LEU A 294 7.30 -10.78 25.26
C LEU A 294 8.49 -11.76 25.31
N PRO A 295 8.57 -12.72 24.38
CA PRO A 295 9.77 -13.53 24.19
C PRO A 295 11.01 -12.67 23.92
N ASP A 296 12.20 -13.18 24.24
CA ASP A 296 13.47 -12.42 24.12
C ASP A 296 13.74 -11.95 22.70
N TYR A 297 13.44 -12.77 21.70
CA TYR A 297 13.59 -12.39 20.29
C TYR A 297 12.67 -11.24 19.87
N ILE A 298 11.57 -10.99 20.60
CA ILE A 298 10.72 -9.80 20.41
C ILE A 298 11.27 -8.62 21.21
N ARG A 299 11.60 -8.84 22.50
CA ARG A 299 12.09 -7.78 23.39
C ARG A 299 13.35 -7.10 22.88
N ASN A 300 14.21 -7.85 22.20
CA ASN A 300 15.47 -7.35 21.67
C ASN A 300 15.31 -6.52 20.37
N HIS A 301 14.13 -6.53 19.74
CA HIS A 301 13.87 -5.95 18.42
C HIS A 301 12.53 -5.17 18.34
N LEU A 302 12.13 -4.49 19.42
CA LEU A 302 10.85 -3.78 19.53
C LEU A 302 10.60 -2.67 18.48
N ASP A 303 11.64 -2.32 17.72
CA ASP A 303 11.66 -1.32 16.67
C ASP A 303 11.33 -1.86 15.27
N THR A 304 10.89 -3.12 15.16
CA THR A 304 10.62 -3.77 13.87
C THR A 304 9.25 -4.46 13.76
N LEU A 305 9.04 -5.10 12.61
CA LEU A 305 7.93 -6.02 12.30
C LEU A 305 8.25 -7.44 12.77
N PHE A 306 7.24 -8.19 13.15
CA PHE A 306 7.38 -9.60 13.52
C PHE A 306 6.45 -10.45 12.67
N THR A 307 6.97 -11.29 11.79
CA THR A 307 6.17 -12.31 11.10
C THR A 307 6.09 -13.56 11.97
N LEU A 308 4.96 -13.74 12.66
CA LEU A 308 4.74 -14.83 13.61
C LEU A 308 3.72 -15.84 13.05
N PRO A 309 3.61 -17.05 13.63
CA PRO A 309 2.55 -18.01 13.28
C PRO A 309 1.12 -17.46 13.44
N VAL A 310 0.95 -16.39 14.23
CA VAL A 310 -0.33 -15.70 14.46
C VAL A 310 -0.57 -14.52 13.50
N GLY A 311 0.33 -14.33 12.53
CA GLY A 311 0.33 -13.20 11.60
C GLY A 311 1.41 -12.17 11.89
N GLU A 312 1.37 -11.07 11.14
CA GLU A 312 2.35 -9.99 11.26
C GLU A 312 2.01 -9.11 12.48
N VAL A 313 2.97 -8.88 13.37
CA VAL A 313 2.79 -8.15 14.62
C VAL A 313 3.70 -6.92 14.67
N THR A 314 3.20 -5.81 15.21
CA THR A 314 4.03 -4.66 15.58
C THR A 314 3.66 -4.14 16.97
N ILE A 315 4.64 -3.56 17.66
CA ILE A 315 4.45 -2.96 18.99
C ILE A 315 4.91 -1.49 18.92
N PRO A 316 4.21 -0.64 18.15
CA PRO A 316 4.72 0.71 17.85
C PRO A 316 4.88 1.57 19.10
N SER A 317 4.06 1.33 20.12
CA SER A 317 4.17 2.02 21.43
C SER A 317 5.48 1.77 22.18
N ALA A 318 6.20 0.69 21.86
CA ALA A 318 7.49 0.40 22.48
C ALA A 318 8.60 1.36 22.03
N VAL A 319 8.43 1.98 20.85
CA VAL A 319 9.40 2.91 20.27
C VAL A 319 8.85 4.32 20.05
N ASP A 320 7.54 4.52 20.25
CA ASP A 320 6.86 5.78 20.04
C ASP A 320 5.93 6.17 21.19
N ASN A 321 6.48 6.93 22.14
CA ASN A 321 5.74 7.46 23.27
C ASN A 321 4.65 8.48 22.87
N SER A 322 4.69 9.02 21.64
CA SER A 322 3.67 9.98 21.17
C SER A 322 2.30 9.34 20.94
N LEU A 323 2.22 8.01 20.95
CA LEU A 323 0.96 7.27 20.87
C LEU A 323 0.13 7.35 22.15
N GLY A 324 0.69 7.80 23.27
CA GLY A 324 -0.08 8.08 24.49
C GLY A 324 -0.54 6.85 25.28
N GLY A 325 -0.10 5.65 24.90
CA GLY A 325 -0.42 4.41 25.62
C GLY A 325 0.19 3.17 24.94
N HIS A 326 -0.15 1.99 25.45
CA HIS A 326 0.36 0.72 24.92
C HIS A 326 -0.50 0.20 23.78
N VAL A 327 0.15 -0.04 22.65
CA VAL A 327 -0.45 -0.46 21.37
C VAL A 327 0.31 -1.64 20.82
N MET A 328 -0.43 -2.69 20.46
CA MET A 328 0.04 -3.85 19.70
C MET A 328 -0.90 -4.05 18.51
N THR A 329 -0.35 -4.28 17.32
CA THR A 329 -1.11 -4.57 16.10
C THR A 329 -0.82 -5.98 15.65
N ILE A 330 -1.85 -6.67 15.15
CA ILE A 330 -1.77 -8.02 14.59
C ILE A 330 -2.51 -8.03 13.24
N MET A 331 -1.81 -8.35 12.15
CA MET A 331 -2.41 -8.74 10.88
C MET A 331 -2.87 -10.18 10.98
N GLY A 332 -4.03 -10.35 11.61
CA GLY A 332 -4.57 -11.60 12.09
C GLY A 332 -5.60 -11.27 13.17
N SER A 333 -5.84 -12.21 14.08
CA SER A 333 -6.78 -11.97 15.18
C SER A 333 -6.15 -11.99 16.57
N TYR A 334 -6.77 -11.20 17.44
CA TYR A 334 -6.55 -11.21 18.87
C TYR A 334 -6.73 -12.60 19.47
N GLU A 335 -7.71 -13.38 19.02
CA GLU A 335 -7.95 -14.73 19.53
C GLU A 335 -6.75 -15.65 19.28
N GLU A 336 -6.19 -15.65 18.07
CA GLU A 336 -4.97 -16.43 17.73
C GLU A 336 -3.75 -15.91 18.51
N ALA A 337 -3.64 -14.59 18.69
CA ALA A 337 -2.51 -13.99 19.40
C ALA A 337 -2.47 -14.30 20.90
N LYS A 338 -3.60 -14.62 21.55
CA LYS A 338 -3.64 -14.98 22.98
C LYS A 338 -2.85 -16.25 23.29
N ASP A 339 -2.86 -17.22 22.38
CA ASP A 339 -2.14 -18.49 22.56
C ASP A 339 -0.62 -18.26 22.49
N PHE A 340 -0.19 -17.26 21.72
CA PHE A 340 1.21 -16.87 21.59
C PHE A 340 1.69 -15.94 22.72
N PHE A 341 0.79 -15.10 23.25
CA PHE A 341 1.07 -14.15 24.34
C PHE A 341 0.16 -14.46 25.56
N PRO A 342 0.57 -15.38 26.47
CA PRO A 342 -0.34 -15.98 27.46
C PRO A 342 -0.99 -15.01 28.47
N ASP A 343 -0.39 -13.84 28.70
CA ASP A 343 -0.93 -12.82 29.61
C ASP A 343 -1.63 -11.66 28.88
N LEU A 344 -1.74 -11.73 27.55
CA LEU A 344 -2.34 -10.68 26.72
C LEU A 344 -3.79 -10.42 27.12
N GLU A 345 -4.58 -11.46 27.38
CA GLU A 345 -5.99 -11.32 27.73
C GLU A 345 -6.23 -10.49 28.99
N LYS A 346 -5.33 -10.57 29.97
CA LYS A 346 -5.43 -9.80 31.22
C LYS A 346 -5.10 -8.31 31.02
N LYS A 347 -4.42 -7.98 29.92
CA LYS A 347 -3.85 -6.65 29.64
C LYS A 347 -4.63 -5.85 28.62
N VAL A 348 -5.43 -6.49 27.76
CA VAL A 348 -6.25 -5.80 26.75
C VAL A 348 -7.36 -4.96 27.40
N VAL A 349 -7.48 -3.72 26.94
CA VAL A 349 -8.54 -2.76 27.31
C VAL A 349 -9.51 -2.55 26.16
N HIS A 350 -9.01 -2.58 24.93
CA HIS A 350 -9.80 -2.37 23.72
C HIS A 350 -9.19 -3.13 22.54
N VAL A 351 -10.06 -3.63 21.66
CA VAL A 351 -9.71 -4.24 20.39
C VAL A 351 -10.45 -3.48 19.30
N ASP A 352 -9.71 -2.82 18.42
CA ASP A 352 -10.24 -2.35 17.15
C ASP A 352 -9.94 -3.39 16.06
N ARG A 353 -10.98 -4.14 15.68
CA ARG A 353 -10.94 -5.08 14.56
C ARG A 353 -11.28 -4.36 13.27
N LEU A 354 -10.42 -4.47 12.27
CA LEU A 354 -10.70 -4.12 10.88
C LEU A 354 -10.78 -5.40 10.04
N ASP A 355 -11.86 -5.52 9.27
CA ASP A 355 -12.09 -6.61 8.32
C ASP A 355 -12.59 -6.04 6.99
N ALA A 356 -12.78 -6.90 5.99
CA ALA A 356 -13.24 -6.48 4.66
C ALA A 356 -14.58 -5.72 4.68
N TYR A 357 -15.51 -6.04 5.59
CA TYR A 357 -16.81 -5.36 5.66
C TYR A 357 -16.69 -3.96 6.27
N LYS A 358 -15.94 -3.83 7.35
CA LYS A 358 -15.65 -2.54 7.97
C LYS A 358 -14.83 -1.66 7.04
N LEU A 359 -13.85 -2.22 6.34
CA LEU A 359 -13.04 -1.47 5.37
C LEU A 359 -13.92 -0.88 4.26
N GLU A 360 -14.82 -1.69 3.67
CA GLU A 360 -15.72 -1.21 2.64
C GLU A 360 -16.63 -0.08 3.13
N ARG A 361 -17.22 -0.25 4.31
CA ARG A 361 -18.12 0.75 4.91
C ARG A 361 -17.39 2.06 5.24
N GLU A 362 -16.21 1.98 5.84
CA GLU A 362 -15.54 3.14 6.45
C GLU A 362 -14.54 3.84 5.53
N TYR A 363 -13.97 3.10 4.57
CA TYR A 363 -12.99 3.63 3.61
C TYR A 363 -13.55 3.73 2.18
N ASN A 364 -14.81 3.32 1.94
CA ASN A 364 -15.39 3.15 0.59
C ASN A 364 -14.48 2.30 -0.31
N ALA A 365 -13.93 1.20 0.22
CA ALA A 365 -13.13 0.23 -0.52
C ALA A 365 -14.02 -0.96 -0.93
N PRO A 366 -14.55 -1.00 -2.17
CA PRO A 366 -15.47 -2.06 -2.59
C PRO A 366 -14.92 -3.45 -2.32
N PHE A 367 -15.79 -4.37 -1.88
CA PHE A 367 -15.45 -5.74 -1.49
C PHE A 367 -14.44 -5.85 -0.33
N GLY A 368 -14.01 -4.75 0.29
CA GLY A 368 -12.98 -4.76 1.32
C GLY A 368 -11.59 -5.12 0.79
N ASP A 369 -11.31 -4.86 -0.48
CA ASP A 369 -9.98 -5.04 -1.04
C ASP A 369 -9.06 -3.87 -0.70
N MET A 370 -8.06 -4.12 0.16
CA MET A 370 -7.04 -3.15 0.56
C MET A 370 -6.19 -2.62 -0.60
N ASN A 371 -6.12 -3.37 -1.70
CA ASN A 371 -5.40 -3.01 -2.92
C ASN A 371 -6.33 -2.36 -3.96
N HIS A 372 -7.60 -2.09 -3.61
CA HIS A 372 -8.70 -1.61 -4.46
C HIS A 372 -9.11 -2.53 -5.63
N MET A 373 -8.19 -3.38 -6.09
CA MET A 373 -8.32 -4.41 -7.10
C MET A 373 -7.48 -5.61 -6.64
N PRO A 374 -7.81 -6.83 -7.07
CA PRO A 374 -7.05 -8.00 -6.66
C PRO A 374 -5.60 -7.97 -7.17
N MET A 375 -4.73 -8.71 -6.52
CA MET A 375 -3.32 -8.86 -6.91
C MET A 375 -3.08 -10.20 -7.64
N TYR A 376 -4.05 -10.63 -8.46
CA TYR A 376 -3.98 -11.83 -9.31
C TYR A 376 -3.68 -11.47 -10.77
N THR A 377 -3.25 -12.47 -11.56
CA THR A 377 -2.71 -12.32 -12.92
C THR A 377 -3.51 -11.37 -13.82
N GLU A 378 -4.85 -11.44 -13.83
CA GLU A 378 -5.72 -10.63 -14.69
C GLU A 378 -5.71 -9.14 -14.32
N CYS A 379 -5.38 -8.84 -13.05
CA CYS A 379 -5.34 -7.50 -12.49
C CYS A 379 -3.90 -6.98 -12.33
N LEU A 380 -2.86 -7.72 -12.73
CA LEU A 380 -1.48 -7.23 -12.71
C LEU A 380 -1.16 -6.47 -14.01
N PHE A 381 -0.02 -5.76 -14.02
CA PHE A 381 0.50 -5.11 -15.24
C PHE A 381 -0.52 -4.15 -15.88
N ASP A 382 -0.66 -4.17 -17.20
CA ASP A 382 -1.60 -3.37 -17.97
C ASP A 382 -3.07 -3.76 -17.78
N GLY A 383 -3.35 -4.88 -17.11
CA GLY A 383 -4.70 -5.30 -16.70
C GLY A 383 -5.31 -4.45 -15.59
N ARG A 384 -4.51 -3.59 -14.92
CA ARG A 384 -4.93 -2.79 -13.76
C ARG A 384 -5.23 -1.33 -14.13
N PRO A 385 -6.48 -0.83 -13.99
CA PRO A 385 -7.69 -1.51 -13.52
C PRO A 385 -8.45 -2.26 -14.61
N VAL A 386 -8.24 -1.87 -15.87
CA VAL A 386 -8.85 -2.47 -17.05
C VAL A 386 -7.80 -2.44 -18.15
N LYS A 387 -7.65 -3.55 -18.87
CA LYS A 387 -6.68 -3.65 -19.96
C LYS A 387 -6.87 -2.52 -20.98
N GLY A 388 -5.78 -1.80 -21.26
CA GLY A 388 -5.75 -0.67 -22.20
C GLY A 388 -6.06 0.70 -21.60
N TRP A 389 -6.55 0.79 -20.35
CA TRP A 389 -6.80 2.09 -19.70
C TRP A 389 -5.51 2.73 -19.18
N GLY A 390 -4.66 1.94 -18.53
CA GLY A 390 -3.54 2.43 -17.75
C GLY A 390 -3.99 3.44 -16.69
N TYR A 391 -3.57 4.71 -16.82
CA TYR A 391 -3.97 5.80 -15.93
C TYR A 391 -5.10 6.68 -16.49
N THR A 392 -5.66 6.31 -17.63
CA THR A 392 -6.73 7.05 -18.33
C THR A 392 -8.05 6.27 -18.29
N THR A 393 -9.09 6.79 -18.94
CA THR A 393 -10.35 6.07 -19.19
C THR A 393 -10.85 6.36 -20.62
N PRO A 394 -11.85 5.61 -21.13
CA PRO A 394 -12.52 5.93 -22.40
C PRO A 394 -13.22 7.30 -22.43
N VAL A 395 -13.44 7.92 -21.27
CA VAL A 395 -13.98 9.27 -21.13
C VAL A 395 -12.80 10.25 -21.16
N LYS A 396 -12.82 11.19 -22.11
CA LYS A 396 -11.77 12.19 -22.25
C LYS A 396 -11.67 13.03 -20.98
N ASN A 397 -10.43 13.34 -20.58
CA ASN A 397 -10.08 14.10 -19.37
C ASN A 397 -10.50 13.46 -18.03
N LEU A 398 -10.92 12.19 -18.03
CA LEU A 398 -11.09 11.39 -16.82
C LEU A 398 -9.92 10.42 -16.67
N TYR A 399 -9.17 10.60 -15.58
CA TYR A 399 -8.02 9.80 -15.22
C TYR A 399 -8.31 8.99 -13.96
N VAL A 400 -7.49 7.96 -13.75
CA VAL A 400 -7.58 7.08 -12.58
C VAL A 400 -6.20 6.90 -11.96
N THR A 401 -6.18 6.89 -10.63
CA THR A 401 -4.98 6.63 -9.83
C THR A 401 -5.35 5.81 -8.59
N GLY A 402 -4.37 5.50 -7.76
CA GLY A 402 -4.55 4.72 -6.54
C GLY A 402 -4.07 3.28 -6.67
N SER A 403 -4.24 2.53 -5.58
CA SER A 403 -3.82 1.12 -5.43
C SER A 403 -4.44 0.18 -6.48
N GLY A 404 -5.55 0.60 -7.09
CA GLY A 404 -6.22 -0.10 -8.18
C GLY A 404 -5.65 0.21 -9.56
N THR A 405 -4.48 0.81 -9.67
CA THR A 405 -3.77 1.09 -10.93
C THR A 405 -2.31 0.66 -10.80
N TYR A 406 -1.63 0.42 -11.93
CA TYR A 406 -0.24 -0.05 -11.93
C TYR A 406 0.70 0.88 -11.12
N PRO A 407 1.69 0.36 -10.36
CA PRO A 407 2.15 -1.04 -10.27
C PRO A 407 1.32 -1.94 -9.37
N GLY A 408 0.44 -1.40 -8.52
CA GLY A 408 -0.38 -2.21 -7.63
C GLY A 408 -0.76 -1.52 -6.33
N GLY A 409 -1.19 -2.34 -5.36
CA GLY A 409 -1.62 -1.88 -4.04
C GLY A 409 -0.51 -1.49 -3.09
N GLN A 410 -0.78 -1.51 -1.78
CA GLN A 410 0.12 -0.99 -0.74
C GLN A 410 0.31 0.54 -0.78
N VAL A 411 1.15 1.06 0.12
CA VAL A 411 1.43 2.49 0.28
C VAL A 411 2.71 2.85 -0.50
N THR A 412 2.57 3.11 -1.81
CA THR A 412 3.73 3.32 -2.71
C THR A 412 3.85 4.75 -3.25
N GLY A 413 2.74 5.45 -3.50
CA GLY A 413 2.75 6.75 -4.18
C GLY A 413 3.08 6.69 -5.68
N VAL A 414 3.53 5.54 -6.20
CA VAL A 414 3.91 5.35 -7.61
C VAL A 414 2.70 5.55 -8.55
N PRO A 415 1.51 4.98 -8.28
CA PRO A 415 0.31 5.29 -9.05
C PRO A 415 0.03 6.80 -9.13
N GLY A 416 0.15 7.50 -8.00
CA GLY A 416 -0.08 8.95 -7.93
C GLY A 416 0.87 9.74 -8.83
N ARG A 417 2.16 9.39 -8.78
CA ARG A 417 3.20 9.96 -9.66
C ARG A 417 2.91 9.70 -11.13
N ASN A 418 2.66 8.44 -11.49
CA ASN A 418 2.50 8.03 -12.88
C ASN A 418 1.26 8.63 -13.53
N THR A 419 0.14 8.72 -12.80
CA THR A 419 -1.06 9.42 -13.28
C THR A 419 -0.77 10.91 -13.51
N ALA A 420 -0.06 11.58 -12.59
CA ALA A 420 0.30 12.98 -12.76
C ALA A 420 1.21 13.19 -13.99
N MET A 421 2.24 12.37 -14.15
CA MET A 421 3.12 12.43 -15.32
C MET A 421 2.36 12.17 -16.62
N LYS A 422 1.41 11.24 -16.63
CA LYS A 422 0.56 10.98 -17.80
C LYS A 422 -0.27 12.22 -18.18
N ILE A 423 -0.89 12.89 -17.20
CA ILE A 423 -1.63 14.13 -17.42
C ILE A 423 -0.72 15.24 -17.96
N ILE A 424 0.46 15.40 -17.37
CA ILE A 424 1.47 16.39 -17.78
C ILE A 424 1.89 16.16 -19.24
N THR A 425 2.18 14.90 -19.62
CA THR A 425 2.46 14.53 -21.01
C THR A 425 1.29 14.86 -21.94
N ASP A 426 0.06 14.54 -21.56
CA ASP A 426 -1.13 14.79 -22.38
C ASP A 426 -1.41 16.29 -22.58
N LEU A 427 -0.99 17.12 -21.63
CA LEU A 427 -1.08 18.58 -21.71
C LEU A 427 0.12 19.22 -22.43
N GLY A 428 1.23 18.50 -22.60
CA GLY A 428 2.46 18.99 -23.24
C GLY A 428 3.24 20.02 -22.41
N ILE A 429 3.29 19.85 -21.07
CA ILE A 429 3.93 20.80 -20.11
C ILE A 429 5.04 20.20 -19.23
#